data_AF-A0A7G9RG38-F1
#
_entry.id   AF-A0A7G9RG38-F1
#
_cell.length_a   1.000
_cell.length_b   1.000
_cell.length_c   1.000
_cell.angle_alpha   90.00
_cell.angle_beta   90.00
_cell.angle_gamma   90.00
#
_symmetry.space_group_name_H-M   'P 1'
#
loop_
_entity.id
_entity.type
_entity.pdbx_description
1 polymer ?
#
loop_
_entity_poly.entity_id
_entity_poly.type
_entity_poly.pdbx_seq_one_letter_code
_entity_poly.pdbx_strand_id
1 'polypeptide(L)'
;MRDDVHIVRADDLSDQTPQTHGLQRFEAVSARRLGSENLWMGLSILPAGGRTGVHHHGESETALYVLSGVGRWWVGDRLGTPREAHPGDFVYIKPNVVHWEENASQTEPVRMIVARTTQDAIVVNLDEHPFAPDLSGGRLPMPDRPRALVVGGSFGGLTVALLLREQGFEVDLFERSSALLEGRGGGIVLQPDTVRWVTERRRDLEVPDVSIGSSVLRYLGADNEIVHEEPAAWRFSSWTTLYRTLLDDFGTEHYHLGESAVGVDQDGDTAEVRFLSGRRERGALVVFADGISSTGRRRLLPAVRPIYSGYVGWRGTVPEAEVSDETRKLLDDALGYAVVERSHICMYPIPGRQGELDRGHRLLNYVWYRNVAEGPALDELMTDVRGQTAAVSVPAGKVQQRYVDELKASAPGLLPPAAAELVVRTAQPYIQSVIDVAVPQMAFGRVALLGDAAFAARPHAAAGTAKAAADAWALADALAAHGNDVVAALRSWEPDRLALGEDLIRRNTEMGARAQFTGTWDPADPGLHFGLYGPDR
;
A
#
# COMPACT_ATOMS: atom_id res chain seq x y z
N MET A 1 6.84 39.27 10.98
CA MET A 1 7.02 39.19 12.44
C MET A 1 7.59 37.84 12.73
N ARG A 2 8.58 37.71 13.62
CA ARG A 2 8.81 36.40 14.24
C ARG A 2 7.55 36.16 15.07
N ASP A 3 6.85 35.08 14.80
CA ASP A 3 5.62 34.76 15.54
C ASP A 3 6.05 34.36 16.95
N ASP A 4 6.07 35.33 17.87
CA ASP A 4 6.51 35.17 19.26
C ASP A 4 5.48 34.41 20.13
N VAL A 5 4.39 33.92 19.52
CA VAL A 5 3.31 33.19 20.19
C VAL A 5 2.91 31.98 19.35
N HIS A 6 3.11 30.78 19.90
CA HIS A 6 2.73 29.52 19.28
C HIS A 6 1.46 28.94 19.90
N ILE A 7 0.52 28.48 19.07
CA ILE A 7 -0.68 27.78 19.51
C ILE A 7 -0.57 26.32 19.05
N VAL A 8 -0.53 25.39 20.00
CA VAL A 8 -0.64 23.95 19.72
C VAL A 8 -2.06 23.51 19.98
N ARG A 9 -2.75 23.02 18.94
CA ARG A 9 -4.12 22.52 19.07
C ARG A 9 -4.12 21.13 19.70
N ALA A 10 -5.23 20.77 20.34
CA ALA A 10 -5.37 19.48 21.02
C ALA A 10 -5.13 18.28 20.08
N ASP A 11 -5.53 18.40 18.81
CA ASP A 11 -5.38 17.34 17.80
C ASP A 11 -3.96 17.27 17.21
N ASP A 12 -3.09 18.25 17.51
CA ASP A 12 -1.73 18.31 17.00
C ASP A 12 -0.69 17.75 17.98
N LEU A 13 -1.10 17.29 19.17
CA LEU A 13 -0.17 16.82 20.21
C LEU A 13 0.65 15.61 19.72
N SER A 14 1.96 15.60 20.00
CA SER A 14 2.88 14.54 19.54
C SER A 14 2.98 13.42 20.57
N ASP A 15 2.82 12.16 20.16
CA ASP A 15 2.99 10.97 21.02
C ASP A 15 4.42 10.41 21.06
N GLN A 16 5.34 11.01 20.28
CA GLN A 16 6.75 10.64 20.19
C GLN A 16 7.55 11.07 21.44
N THR A 17 7.15 10.61 22.61
CA THR A 17 7.85 10.84 23.88
C THR A 17 8.12 9.52 24.59
N PRO A 18 9.14 9.42 25.46
CA PRO A 18 9.36 8.25 26.29
C PRO A 18 8.10 7.92 27.12
N GLN A 19 7.57 6.71 26.89
CA GLN A 19 6.38 6.23 27.59
C GLN A 19 6.77 5.36 28.78
N THR A 20 5.93 5.38 29.82
CA THR A 20 5.98 4.41 30.91
C THR A 20 4.80 3.49 30.74
N HIS A 21 4.97 2.20 31.05
CA HIS A 21 3.87 1.25 31.03
C HIS A 21 2.65 1.85 31.76
N GLY A 22 1.47 1.81 31.13
CA GLY A 22 0.21 2.28 31.72
C GLY A 22 -0.10 3.77 31.55
N LEU A 23 0.83 4.63 31.14
CA LEU A 23 0.59 6.08 30.98
C LEU A 23 0.86 6.53 29.54
N GLN A 24 -0.07 7.28 28.96
CA GLN A 24 0.10 7.92 27.64
C GLN A 24 0.53 9.37 27.82
N ARG A 25 1.63 9.77 27.18
CA ARG A 25 2.12 11.15 27.21
C ARG A 25 2.15 11.75 25.81
N PHE A 26 1.66 12.98 25.72
CA PHE A 26 1.61 13.78 24.51
C PHE A 26 2.33 15.11 24.73
N GLU A 27 3.19 15.50 23.80
CA GLU A 27 4.02 16.71 23.85
C GLU A 27 3.33 17.89 23.17
N ALA A 28 3.35 19.06 23.85
CA ALA A 28 2.84 20.33 23.34
C ALA A 28 3.95 21.39 23.18
N VAL A 29 4.79 21.59 24.20
CA VAL A 29 5.88 22.59 24.21
C VAL A 29 7.20 21.87 24.50
N SER A 30 8.21 22.06 23.66
CA SER A 30 9.57 21.54 23.86
C SER A 30 10.56 22.19 22.90
N ALA A 31 11.87 21.96 23.12
CA ALA A 31 12.93 22.34 22.20
C ALA A 31 12.71 21.79 20.78
N ARG A 32 12.38 20.50 20.68
CA ARG A 32 12.17 19.83 19.39
C ARG A 32 10.99 20.40 18.62
N ARG A 33 9.90 20.74 19.33
CA ARG A 33 8.63 21.11 18.68
C ARG A 33 8.51 22.61 18.42
N LEU A 34 8.90 23.44 19.37
CA LEU A 34 8.71 24.89 19.33
C LEU A 34 10.00 25.69 19.60
N GLY A 35 11.16 25.03 19.74
CA GLY A 35 12.40 25.71 20.10
C GLY A 35 12.44 26.21 21.55
N SER A 36 11.63 25.64 22.45
CA SER A 36 11.67 25.99 23.88
C SER A 36 13.04 25.70 24.49
N GLU A 37 13.58 26.61 25.29
CA GLU A 37 14.88 26.43 25.94
C GLU A 37 14.75 25.88 27.36
N ASN A 38 13.67 26.25 28.08
CA ASN A 38 13.56 26.03 29.53
C ASN A 38 12.30 25.28 29.99
N LEU A 39 11.30 25.11 29.09
CA LEU A 39 10.02 24.49 29.45
C LEU A 39 9.68 23.33 28.52
N TRP A 40 9.42 22.17 29.10
CA TRP A 40 8.66 21.12 28.43
C TRP A 40 7.24 21.09 29.01
N MET A 41 6.23 20.98 28.15
CA MET A 41 4.84 20.86 28.59
C MET A 41 4.04 19.91 27.68
N GLY A 42 3.14 19.14 28.28
CA GLY A 42 2.36 18.14 27.56
C GLY A 42 1.11 17.70 28.31
N LEU A 43 0.38 16.76 27.71
CA LEU A 43 -0.78 16.09 28.27
C LEU A 43 -0.39 14.66 28.67
N SER A 44 -0.69 14.25 29.90
CA SER A 44 -0.62 12.85 30.33
C SER A 44 -2.03 12.30 30.55
N ILE A 45 -2.27 11.09 30.07
CA ILE A 45 -3.52 10.37 30.25
C ILE A 45 -3.22 9.01 30.89
N LEU A 46 -3.75 8.81 32.10
CA LEU A 46 -3.76 7.53 32.79
C LEU A 46 -5.14 6.90 32.59
N PRO A 47 -5.28 5.80 31.83
CA PRO A 47 -6.57 5.15 31.59
C PRO A 47 -7.28 4.76 32.89
N ALA A 48 -8.59 4.53 32.81
CA ALA A 48 -9.34 3.94 33.91
C ALA A 48 -8.66 2.63 34.40
N GLY A 49 -8.60 2.43 35.72
CA GLY A 49 -7.90 1.31 36.36
C GLY A 49 -6.40 1.24 36.11
N GLY A 50 -5.83 2.21 35.37
CA GLY A 50 -4.46 2.22 34.92
C GLY A 50 -3.48 2.35 36.07
N ARG A 51 -2.39 1.59 35.99
CA ARG A 51 -1.25 1.68 36.90
C ARG A 51 0.04 1.82 36.11
N THR A 52 0.95 2.66 36.59
CA THR A 52 2.27 2.78 35.98
C THR A 52 3.30 1.88 36.64
N GLY A 53 4.38 1.61 35.91
CA GLY A 53 5.59 1.05 36.50
C GLY A 53 6.28 2.04 37.44
N VAL A 54 7.13 1.53 38.33
CA VAL A 54 7.93 2.37 39.23
C VAL A 54 8.95 3.14 38.42
N HIS A 55 9.04 4.45 38.63
CA HIS A 55 10.00 5.28 37.92
C HIS A 55 10.37 6.55 38.69
N HIS A 56 11.35 7.28 38.17
CA HIS A 56 11.66 8.66 38.55
C HIS A 56 11.97 9.51 37.32
N HIS A 57 11.97 10.83 37.48
CA HIS A 57 12.14 11.77 36.36
C HIS A 57 13.58 12.31 36.22
N GLY A 58 14.57 11.57 36.72
CA GLY A 58 15.96 12.02 36.78
C GLY A 58 16.10 13.39 37.45
N GLU A 59 16.90 14.27 36.86
CA GLU A 59 17.13 15.65 37.33
C GLU A 59 15.95 16.61 37.05
N SER A 60 14.87 16.16 36.39
CA SER A 60 13.73 17.01 36.07
C SER A 60 12.88 17.33 37.29
N GLU A 61 12.56 18.61 37.47
CA GLU A 61 11.41 19.00 38.27
C GLU A 61 10.15 18.72 37.45
N THR A 62 9.09 18.21 38.08
CA THR A 62 7.82 17.92 37.39
C THR A 62 6.66 18.54 38.15
N ALA A 63 5.88 19.35 37.44
CA ALA A 63 4.61 19.88 37.92
C ALA A 63 3.47 19.31 37.07
N LEU A 64 2.35 19.00 37.71
CA LEU A 64 1.15 18.47 37.07
C LEU A 64 -0.05 19.32 37.47
N TYR A 65 -1.00 19.48 36.56
CA TYR A 65 -2.32 20.02 36.85
C TYR A 65 -3.38 19.02 36.41
N VAL A 66 -4.22 18.57 37.34
CA VAL A 66 -5.23 17.54 37.07
C VAL A 66 -6.45 18.18 36.42
N LEU A 67 -6.74 17.79 35.18
CA LEU A 67 -7.88 18.27 34.40
C LEU A 67 -9.17 17.51 34.72
N SER A 68 -9.07 16.18 34.85
CA SER A 68 -10.20 15.28 35.11
C SER A 68 -9.72 13.98 35.75
N GLY A 69 -10.62 13.27 36.44
CA GLY A 69 -10.31 12.00 37.14
C GLY A 69 -9.56 12.20 38.46
N VAL A 70 -9.26 11.09 39.15
CA VAL A 70 -8.53 11.08 40.43
C VAL A 70 -7.28 10.20 40.31
N GLY A 71 -6.11 10.82 40.39
CA GLY A 71 -4.82 10.15 40.36
C GLY A 71 -4.24 9.95 41.76
N ARG A 72 -3.55 8.82 41.98
CA ARG A 72 -2.79 8.54 43.20
C ARG A 72 -1.33 8.31 42.88
N TRP A 73 -0.45 9.02 43.56
CA TRP A 73 1.00 8.80 43.54
C TRP A 73 1.40 8.02 44.77
N TRP A 74 1.96 6.84 44.55
CA TRP A 74 2.47 5.98 45.60
C TRP A 74 3.95 6.27 45.80
N VAL A 75 4.28 6.83 46.97
CA VAL A 75 5.61 7.39 47.28
C VAL A 75 6.19 6.82 48.59
N GLY A 76 7.44 7.19 48.87
CA GLY A 76 8.20 6.78 50.06
C GLY A 76 9.04 5.54 49.82
N ASP A 77 9.91 5.18 50.78
CA ASP A 77 10.95 4.13 50.62
C ASP A 77 10.41 2.75 50.23
N ARG A 78 9.12 2.48 50.52
CA ARG A 78 8.43 1.23 50.15
C ARG A 78 7.26 1.43 49.19
N LEU A 79 7.10 2.62 48.63
CA LEU A 79 6.00 2.97 47.71
C LEU A 79 4.60 2.66 48.26
N GLY A 80 4.43 2.72 49.60
CA GLY A 80 3.19 2.39 50.29
C GLY A 80 2.38 3.59 50.76
N THR A 81 2.84 4.82 50.50
CA THR A 81 2.16 6.04 50.94
C THR A 81 1.48 6.71 49.76
N PRO A 82 0.15 6.61 49.61
CA PRO A 82 -0.56 7.26 48.52
C PRO A 82 -0.71 8.76 48.77
N ARG A 83 -0.56 9.55 47.72
CA ARG A 83 -0.94 10.97 47.63
C ARG A 83 -1.96 11.11 46.52
N GLU A 84 -3.18 11.49 46.87
CA GLU A 84 -4.28 11.62 45.92
C GLU A 84 -4.38 13.08 45.43
N ALA A 85 -4.71 13.27 44.15
CA ALA A 85 -5.02 14.57 43.58
C ALA A 85 -6.29 14.50 42.72
N HIS A 86 -7.12 15.54 42.84
CA HIS A 86 -8.42 15.68 42.20
C HIS A 86 -8.39 16.74 41.09
N PRO A 87 -9.41 16.83 40.23
CA PRO A 87 -9.49 17.88 39.22
C PRO A 87 -9.37 19.26 39.85
N GLY A 88 -8.45 20.08 39.33
CA GLY A 88 -8.11 21.40 39.87
C GLY A 88 -6.87 21.44 40.77
N ASP A 89 -6.35 20.29 41.19
CA ASP A 89 -5.16 20.21 42.04
C ASP A 89 -3.86 20.30 41.22
N PHE A 90 -2.83 20.83 41.87
CA PHE A 90 -1.46 20.83 41.39
C PHE A 90 -0.64 19.77 42.12
N VAL A 91 0.13 18.97 41.38
CA VAL A 91 1.07 18.00 41.95
C VAL A 91 2.49 18.41 41.58
N TYR A 92 3.40 18.41 42.55
CA TYR A 92 4.81 18.71 42.32
C TYR A 92 5.66 17.53 42.78
N ILE A 93 6.53 17.08 41.88
CA ILE A 93 7.43 15.94 42.08
C ILE A 93 8.86 16.46 41.90
N LYS A 94 9.64 16.33 42.97
CA LYS A 94 11.05 16.72 42.99
C LYS A 94 11.89 15.78 42.10
N PRO A 95 13.07 16.25 41.65
CA PRO A 95 14.03 15.39 40.96
C PRO A 95 14.33 14.11 41.73
N ASN A 96 14.51 13.02 41.01
CA ASN A 96 14.87 11.69 41.51
C ASN A 96 13.89 11.06 42.53
N VAL A 97 12.69 11.64 42.73
CA VAL A 97 11.66 11.00 43.56
C VAL A 97 11.10 9.79 42.84
N VAL A 98 11.33 8.61 43.41
CA VAL A 98 10.79 7.34 42.94
C VAL A 98 9.30 7.23 43.32
N HIS A 99 8.47 6.93 42.34
CA HIS A 99 7.02 6.79 42.52
C HIS A 99 6.40 5.91 41.44
N TRP A 100 5.12 5.58 41.62
CA TRP A 100 4.24 5.08 40.56
C TRP A 100 2.84 5.67 40.74
N GLU A 101 2.06 5.68 39.67
CA GLU A 101 0.72 6.27 39.63
C GLU A 101 -0.35 5.21 39.44
N GLU A 102 -1.49 5.45 40.10
CA GLU A 102 -2.71 4.68 39.94
C GLU A 102 -3.87 5.62 39.62
N ASN A 103 -4.71 5.20 38.66
CA ASN A 103 -6.04 5.76 38.52
C ASN A 103 -7.00 5.02 39.47
N ALA A 104 -7.54 5.76 40.43
CA ALA A 104 -8.46 5.20 41.42
C ALA A 104 -9.80 4.77 40.81
N SER A 105 -10.19 5.33 39.65
CA SER A 105 -11.45 5.05 38.96
C SER A 105 -11.30 3.88 37.99
N GLN A 106 -12.28 2.97 37.98
CA GLN A 106 -12.37 1.84 37.04
C GLN A 106 -13.11 2.19 35.74
N THR A 107 -13.64 3.41 35.62
CA THR A 107 -14.51 3.80 34.48
C THR A 107 -14.11 5.10 33.81
N GLU A 108 -13.36 5.98 34.48
CA GLU A 108 -12.96 7.28 33.95
C GLU A 108 -11.43 7.44 33.95
N PRO A 109 -10.83 7.99 32.88
CA PRO A 109 -9.40 8.26 32.82
C PRO A 109 -9.01 9.49 33.66
N VAL A 110 -7.77 9.52 34.15
CA VAL A 110 -7.16 10.74 34.69
C VAL A 110 -6.45 11.47 33.54
N ARG A 111 -6.75 12.76 33.37
CA ARG A 111 -6.08 13.64 32.40
C ARG A 111 -5.34 14.74 33.14
N MET A 112 -4.09 14.98 32.79
CA MET A 112 -3.23 15.92 33.50
C MET A 112 -2.37 16.71 32.51
N ILE A 113 -2.28 18.02 32.70
CA ILE A 113 -1.20 18.81 32.07
C ILE A 113 0.07 18.56 32.86
N VAL A 114 1.19 18.36 32.18
CA VAL A 114 2.49 18.11 32.79
C VAL A 114 3.46 19.16 32.30
N ALA A 115 4.20 19.78 33.21
CA ALA A 115 5.27 20.73 32.92
C ALA A 115 6.57 20.25 33.57
N ARG A 116 7.69 20.41 32.85
CA ARG A 116 9.01 19.95 33.26
C ARG A 116 10.09 20.96 32.91
N THR A 117 11.17 20.97 33.71
CA THR A 117 12.33 21.86 33.51
C THR A 117 13.34 21.35 32.48
N THR A 118 13.32 20.05 32.18
CA THR A 118 14.15 19.45 31.13
C THR A 118 13.41 19.44 29.80
N GLN A 119 14.15 19.56 28.69
CA GLN A 119 13.57 19.55 27.34
C GLN A 119 13.12 18.17 26.86
N ASP A 120 13.63 17.12 27.49
CA ASP A 120 13.15 15.75 27.31
C ASP A 120 12.26 15.35 28.49
N ALA A 121 11.22 14.57 28.22
CA ALA A 121 10.41 13.93 29.24
C ALA A 121 11.19 12.76 29.86
N ILE A 122 12.22 13.06 30.65
CA ILE A 122 13.07 12.05 31.30
C ILE A 122 12.20 11.13 32.13
N VAL A 123 12.28 9.84 31.84
CA VAL A 123 11.69 8.79 32.68
C VAL A 123 12.66 7.64 32.77
N VAL A 124 13.04 7.31 34.00
CA VAL A 124 13.89 6.17 34.31
C VAL A 124 13.02 5.11 34.97
N ASN A 125 12.70 4.06 34.21
CA ASN A 125 11.89 2.94 34.70
C ASN A 125 12.74 2.03 35.60
N LEU A 126 12.17 1.61 36.74
CA LEU A 126 12.79 0.73 37.74
C LEU A 126 12.01 -0.58 37.79
N ASP A 127 12.08 -1.36 36.70
CA ASP A 127 11.22 -2.54 36.48
C ASP A 127 11.44 -3.67 37.52
N GLU A 128 12.61 -3.71 38.17
CA GLU A 128 12.96 -4.69 39.21
C GLU A 128 12.78 -4.16 40.65
N HIS A 129 12.10 -3.02 40.83
CA HIS A 129 11.94 -2.44 42.17
C HIS A 129 11.13 -3.38 43.09
N PRO A 130 11.60 -3.69 44.31
CA PRO A 130 11.02 -4.74 45.18
C PRO A 130 9.58 -4.45 45.65
N PHE A 131 9.10 -3.23 45.43
CA PHE A 131 7.75 -2.78 45.77
C PHE A 131 6.97 -2.33 44.52
N ALA A 132 7.36 -2.78 43.33
CA ALA A 132 6.62 -2.48 42.11
C ALA A 132 5.20 -3.07 42.18
N PRO A 133 4.18 -2.32 41.71
CA PRO A 133 2.82 -2.83 41.67
C PRO A 133 2.72 -4.01 40.70
N ASP A 134 1.81 -4.93 40.97
CA ASP A 134 1.44 -5.94 39.98
C ASP A 134 0.72 -5.25 38.80
N LEU A 135 1.43 -5.18 37.68
CA LEU A 135 0.94 -4.57 36.43
C LEU A 135 0.08 -5.54 35.61
N SER A 136 -0.03 -6.82 36.01
CA SER A 136 -0.81 -7.83 35.29
C SER A 136 -2.33 -7.60 35.33
N GLY A 137 -2.80 -6.75 36.25
CA GLY A 137 -4.23 -6.41 36.43
C GLY A 137 -4.63 -4.98 36.06
N GLY A 138 -3.74 -4.18 35.44
CA GLY A 138 -3.95 -2.74 35.20
C GLY A 138 -4.05 -2.31 33.73
N ARG A 139 -4.10 -3.25 32.79
CA ARG A 139 -4.53 -2.97 31.42
C ARG A 139 -6.05 -3.10 31.42
N LEU A 140 -6.80 -2.02 31.64
CA LEU A 140 -8.11 -2.01 31.01
C LEU A 140 -7.84 -2.21 29.51
N PRO A 141 -8.50 -3.18 28.85
CA PRO A 141 -8.36 -3.31 27.42
C PRO A 141 -8.71 -1.94 26.82
N MET A 142 -7.80 -1.39 26.01
CA MET A 142 -8.27 -0.59 24.87
C MET A 142 -9.41 -1.41 24.26
N PRO A 143 -10.60 -0.84 23.95
CA PRO A 143 -11.65 -1.64 23.34
C PRO A 143 -11.00 -2.49 22.26
N ASP A 144 -11.09 -3.83 22.38
CA ASP A 144 -10.29 -4.76 21.60
C ASP A 144 -10.30 -4.27 20.16
N ARG A 145 -9.15 -3.78 19.67
CA ARG A 145 -9.09 -3.27 18.30
C ARG A 145 -9.45 -4.47 17.44
N PRO A 146 -10.52 -4.39 16.64
CA PRO A 146 -10.91 -5.54 15.84
C PRO A 146 -9.72 -5.90 14.94
N ARG A 147 -9.35 -7.18 14.93
CA ARG A 147 -8.27 -7.65 14.06
C ARG A 147 -8.77 -7.74 12.62
N ALA A 148 -8.01 -7.21 11.67
CA ALA A 148 -8.19 -7.47 10.25
C ALA A 148 -6.99 -8.24 9.70
N LEU A 149 -7.27 -9.28 8.90
CA LEU A 149 -6.25 -10.07 8.22
C LEU A 149 -6.26 -9.71 6.74
N VAL A 150 -5.13 -9.26 6.21
CA VAL A 150 -4.97 -8.98 4.78
C VAL A 150 -4.07 -10.05 4.16
N VAL A 151 -4.59 -10.78 3.17
CA VAL A 151 -3.84 -11.81 2.45
C VAL A 151 -3.40 -11.26 1.10
N GLY A 152 -2.09 -11.17 0.88
CA GLY A 152 -1.44 -10.58 -0.29
C GLY A 152 -0.78 -9.24 0.07
N GLY A 153 0.56 -9.18 -0.02
CA GLY A 153 1.34 -8.05 0.44
C GLY A 153 1.79 -7.05 -0.62
N SER A 154 1.16 -7.06 -1.79
CA SER A 154 1.48 -6.09 -2.84
C SER A 154 0.71 -4.76 -2.65
N PHE A 155 0.71 -3.91 -3.68
CA PHE A 155 0.10 -2.58 -3.70
C PHE A 155 -1.30 -2.54 -3.10
N GLY A 156 -2.27 -3.29 -3.65
CA GLY A 156 -3.66 -3.27 -3.14
C GLY A 156 -3.80 -3.76 -1.69
N GLY A 157 -2.98 -4.74 -1.29
CA GLY A 157 -2.94 -5.26 0.07
C GLY A 157 -2.38 -4.26 1.07
N LEU A 158 -1.28 -3.60 0.74
CA LEU A 158 -0.71 -2.53 1.56
C LEU A 158 -1.66 -1.33 1.65
N THR A 159 -2.27 -0.91 0.54
CA THR A 159 -3.25 0.19 0.55
C THR A 159 -4.42 -0.11 1.49
N VAL A 160 -5.04 -1.28 1.39
CA VAL A 160 -6.15 -1.63 2.29
C VAL A 160 -5.68 -1.81 3.73
N ALA A 161 -4.50 -2.37 3.96
CA ALA A 161 -3.97 -2.56 5.31
C ALA A 161 -3.72 -1.24 6.04
N LEU A 162 -3.14 -0.26 5.33
CA LEU A 162 -2.93 1.09 5.84
C LEU A 162 -4.27 1.78 6.17
N LEU A 163 -5.24 1.72 5.25
CA LEU A 163 -6.56 2.31 5.47
C LEU A 163 -7.32 1.63 6.63
N LEU A 164 -7.19 0.31 6.78
CA LEU A 164 -7.81 -0.42 7.89
C LEU A 164 -7.22 0.00 9.25
N ARG A 165 -5.92 0.30 9.33
CA ARG A 165 -5.32 0.86 10.55
C ARG A 165 -5.94 2.21 10.92
N GLU A 166 -6.23 3.05 9.93
CA GLU A 166 -6.91 4.33 10.14
C GLU A 166 -8.37 4.15 10.58
N GLN A 167 -9.02 3.05 10.16
CA GLN A 167 -10.33 2.63 10.67
C GLN A 167 -10.25 2.00 12.07
N GLY A 168 -9.08 1.97 12.71
CA GLY A 168 -8.89 1.49 14.07
C GLY A 168 -8.67 -0.01 14.23
N PHE A 169 -8.48 -0.75 13.12
CA PHE A 169 -8.16 -2.18 13.19
C PHE A 169 -6.71 -2.42 13.60
N GLU A 170 -6.47 -3.53 14.30
CA GLU A 170 -5.15 -4.14 14.36
C GLU A 170 -4.98 -5.01 13.10
N VAL A 171 -3.97 -4.72 12.27
CA VAL A 171 -3.87 -5.30 10.93
C VAL A 171 -2.62 -6.14 10.79
N ASP A 172 -2.82 -7.43 10.47
CA ASP A 172 -1.75 -8.33 10.04
C ASP A 172 -1.88 -8.60 8.53
N LEU A 173 -0.78 -8.41 7.82
CA LEU A 173 -0.68 -8.64 6.39
C LEU A 173 0.19 -9.86 6.11
N PHE A 174 -0.29 -10.78 5.27
CA PHE A 174 0.37 -12.05 4.97
C PHE A 174 0.75 -12.14 3.50
N GLU A 175 2.04 -12.29 3.22
CA GLU A 175 2.60 -12.42 1.88
C GLU A 175 3.22 -13.81 1.68
N ARG A 176 2.87 -14.45 0.56
CA ARG A 176 3.37 -15.79 0.21
C ARG A 176 4.87 -15.83 -0.09
N SER A 177 5.42 -14.72 -0.60
CA SER A 177 6.85 -14.59 -0.87
C SER A 177 7.64 -14.67 0.43
N SER A 178 8.73 -15.43 0.46
CA SER A 178 9.63 -15.52 1.61
C SER A 178 10.61 -14.34 1.70
N ALA A 179 10.58 -13.43 0.74
CA ALA A 179 11.38 -12.22 0.70
C ALA A 179 10.51 -11.03 0.29
N LEU A 180 10.97 -9.82 0.62
CA LEU A 180 10.32 -8.60 0.15
C LEU A 180 10.17 -8.63 -1.36
N LEU A 181 9.06 -8.08 -1.81
CA LEU A 181 8.73 -8.13 -3.21
C LEU A 181 9.65 -7.22 -4.02
N GLU A 182 10.23 -7.78 -5.08
CA GLU A 182 11.04 -7.06 -6.05
C GLU A 182 10.26 -6.93 -7.37
N GLY A 183 10.18 -5.71 -7.90
CA GLY A 183 9.48 -5.49 -9.16
C GLY A 183 10.26 -6.10 -10.32
N ARG A 184 9.54 -6.68 -11.27
CA ARG A 184 10.13 -7.24 -12.50
C ARG A 184 10.41 -6.15 -13.55
N GLY A 185 10.71 -4.93 -13.12
CA GLY A 185 10.90 -3.77 -13.99
C GLY A 185 9.65 -3.30 -14.73
N GLY A 186 8.45 -3.65 -14.26
CA GLY A 186 7.20 -3.22 -14.89
C GLY A 186 6.87 -1.76 -14.57
N GLY A 187 6.68 -0.94 -15.61
CA GLY A 187 6.15 0.41 -15.47
C GLY A 187 4.67 0.43 -15.07
N ILE A 188 4.28 1.45 -14.31
CA ILE A 188 2.89 1.73 -13.93
C ILE A 188 2.53 3.14 -14.39
N VAL A 189 1.40 3.26 -15.07
CA VAL A 189 0.77 4.55 -15.32
C VAL A 189 0.02 4.95 -14.05
N LEU A 190 0.36 6.12 -13.52
CA LEU A 190 -0.27 6.65 -12.32
C LEU A 190 -1.62 7.26 -12.67
N GLN A 191 -2.61 6.88 -11.89
CA GLN A 191 -3.97 7.43 -11.94
C GLN A 191 -4.31 8.01 -10.55
N PRO A 192 -5.33 8.87 -10.44
CA PRO A 192 -5.68 9.51 -9.17
C PRO A 192 -5.78 8.53 -7.99
N ASP A 193 -6.53 7.43 -8.14
CA ASP A 193 -6.66 6.42 -7.08
C ASP A 193 -5.33 5.74 -6.72
N THR A 194 -4.46 5.50 -7.70
CA THR A 194 -3.15 4.86 -7.47
C THR A 194 -2.25 5.71 -6.56
N VAL A 195 -2.30 7.04 -6.67
CA VAL A 195 -1.43 7.93 -5.89
C VAL A 195 -2.10 8.58 -4.70
N ARG A 196 -3.41 8.34 -4.52
CA ARG A 196 -4.24 8.97 -3.48
C ARG A 196 -3.65 8.86 -2.08
N TRP A 197 -3.05 7.72 -1.73
CA TRP A 197 -2.38 7.56 -0.43
C TRP A 197 -1.23 8.56 -0.24
N VAL A 198 -0.34 8.66 -1.25
CA VAL A 198 0.76 9.63 -1.23
C VAL A 198 0.21 11.05 -1.18
N THR A 199 -0.77 11.37 -2.01
CA THR A 199 -1.34 12.73 -2.09
C THR A 199 -2.08 13.15 -0.82
N GLU A 200 -2.82 12.26 -0.17
CA GLU A 200 -3.66 12.63 0.98
C GLU A 200 -2.97 12.44 2.33
N ARG A 201 -2.03 11.50 2.47
CA ARG A 201 -1.46 11.10 3.77
C ARG A 201 0.01 11.42 3.95
N ARG A 202 0.79 11.53 2.88
CA ARG A 202 2.21 11.88 2.97
C ARG A 202 2.39 13.40 2.92
N ARG A 203 3.21 13.91 3.83
CA ARG A 203 3.60 15.34 3.88
C ARG A 203 5.05 15.58 3.46
N ASP A 204 5.84 14.52 3.48
CA ASP A 204 7.27 14.47 3.17
C ASP A 204 7.56 14.01 1.73
N LEU A 205 6.53 13.58 1.01
CA LEU A 205 6.65 12.99 -0.32
C LEU A 205 5.52 13.47 -1.23
N GLU A 206 5.86 14.02 -2.39
CA GLU A 206 4.90 14.37 -3.43
C GLU A 206 4.95 13.37 -4.59
N VAL A 207 3.89 13.31 -5.40
CA VAL A 207 3.83 12.43 -6.58
C VAL A 207 5.02 12.63 -7.52
N PRO A 208 5.51 13.87 -7.79
CA PRO A 208 6.70 14.07 -8.60
C PRO A 208 7.97 13.43 -8.09
N ASP A 209 8.11 13.21 -6.78
CA ASP A 209 9.31 12.62 -6.18
C ASP A 209 9.43 11.10 -6.44
N VAL A 210 8.36 10.47 -6.93
CA VAL A 210 8.31 9.03 -7.20
C VAL A 210 7.91 8.70 -8.64
N SER A 211 7.89 9.70 -9.54
CA SER A 211 7.37 9.48 -10.89
C SER A 211 7.95 10.43 -11.94
N ILE A 212 7.88 10.00 -13.19
CA ILE A 212 8.23 10.80 -14.37
C ILE A 212 6.95 11.31 -15.01
N GLY A 213 6.94 12.59 -15.39
CA GLY A 213 5.88 13.17 -16.19
C GLY A 213 6.12 12.99 -17.69
N SER A 214 5.04 12.94 -18.46
CA SER A 214 5.02 13.19 -19.90
C SER A 214 3.92 14.19 -20.23
N SER A 215 4.08 14.90 -21.33
CA SER A 215 3.13 15.91 -21.78
C SER A 215 2.33 15.51 -23.03
N VAL A 216 2.69 14.40 -23.70
CA VAL A 216 2.03 13.96 -24.92
C VAL A 216 1.74 12.46 -24.97
N LEU A 217 0.65 12.10 -25.64
CA LEU A 217 0.41 10.78 -26.20
C LEU A 217 0.88 10.78 -27.65
N ARG A 218 1.73 9.82 -28.03
CA ARG A 218 2.36 9.78 -29.35
C ARG A 218 2.24 8.41 -29.99
N TYR A 219 1.77 8.36 -31.23
CA TYR A 219 1.75 7.15 -32.05
C TYR A 219 2.81 7.24 -33.15
N LEU A 220 3.63 6.20 -33.23
CA LEU A 220 4.67 6.02 -34.24
C LEU A 220 4.17 5.09 -35.35
N GLY A 221 4.43 5.49 -36.59
CA GLY A 221 4.28 4.67 -37.78
C GLY A 221 5.57 3.94 -38.17
N ALA A 222 5.59 3.31 -39.34
CA ALA A 222 6.55 2.26 -39.69
C ALA A 222 8.01 2.72 -39.71
N ASP A 223 8.28 3.98 -40.04
CA ASP A 223 9.60 4.60 -40.18
C ASP A 223 9.87 5.62 -39.06
N ASN A 224 9.27 5.43 -37.88
CA ASN A 224 9.26 6.36 -36.74
C ASN A 224 8.52 7.70 -37.00
N GLU A 225 7.79 7.82 -38.11
CA GLU A 225 6.96 8.99 -38.36
C GLU A 225 5.86 9.11 -37.30
N ILE A 226 5.60 10.33 -36.84
CA ILE A 226 4.51 10.57 -35.88
C ILE A 226 3.19 10.57 -36.67
N VAL A 227 2.40 9.52 -36.50
CA VAL A 227 1.11 9.35 -37.21
C VAL A 227 -0.05 9.99 -36.46
N HIS A 228 0.08 10.14 -35.15
CA HIS A 228 -0.85 10.86 -34.29
C HIS A 228 -0.13 11.36 -33.05
N GLU A 229 -0.48 12.55 -32.59
CA GLU A 229 0.03 13.13 -31.36
C GLU A 229 -1.03 14.07 -30.76
N GLU A 230 -1.20 13.98 -29.45
CA GLU A 230 -2.06 14.90 -28.72
C GLU A 230 -1.45 15.28 -27.35
N PRO A 231 -1.77 16.47 -26.84
CA PRO A 231 -1.40 16.85 -25.47
C PRO A 231 -2.10 15.93 -24.47
N ALA A 232 -1.32 15.25 -23.63
CA ALA A 232 -1.84 14.38 -22.58
C ALA A 232 -0.83 14.32 -21.42
N ALA A 233 -1.28 14.73 -20.22
CA ALA A 233 -0.44 14.74 -19.03
C ALA A 233 -0.51 13.40 -18.31
N TRP A 234 0.49 12.54 -18.54
CA TRP A 234 0.61 11.27 -17.83
C TRP A 234 1.77 11.29 -16.87
N ARG A 235 1.65 10.53 -15.77
CA ARG A 235 2.77 10.24 -14.89
C ARG A 235 3.01 8.74 -14.84
N PHE A 236 4.28 8.36 -14.81
CA PHE A 236 4.70 6.97 -14.76
C PHE A 236 5.60 6.74 -13.56
N SER A 237 5.42 5.60 -12.92
CA SER A 237 6.34 5.11 -11.90
C SER A 237 6.72 3.66 -12.19
N SER A 238 7.49 3.07 -11.30
CA SER A 238 7.70 1.64 -11.26
C SER A 238 6.85 1.02 -10.16
N TRP A 239 6.45 -0.24 -10.34
CA TRP A 239 5.80 -0.98 -9.26
C TRP A 239 6.63 -1.02 -7.98
N THR A 240 7.95 -1.18 -8.11
CA THR A 240 8.87 -1.24 -6.96
C THR A 240 8.81 0.04 -6.14
N THR A 241 8.78 1.19 -6.80
CA THR A 241 8.71 2.49 -6.13
C THR A 241 7.44 2.61 -5.30
N LEU A 242 6.26 2.38 -5.91
CA LEU A 242 4.98 2.48 -5.19
C LEU A 242 4.86 1.46 -4.06
N TYR A 243 5.28 0.21 -4.31
CA TYR A 243 5.27 -0.84 -3.28
C TYR A 243 6.14 -0.45 -2.08
N ARG A 244 7.37 0.04 -2.31
CA ARG A 244 8.26 0.47 -1.23
C ARG A 244 7.69 1.66 -0.47
N THR A 245 7.13 2.65 -1.15
CA THR A 245 6.49 3.79 -0.50
C THR A 245 5.39 3.35 0.48
N LEU A 246 4.50 2.44 0.07
CA LEU A 246 3.44 1.93 0.94
C LEU A 246 3.97 1.01 2.04
N LEU A 247 4.99 0.21 1.75
CA LEU A 247 5.62 -0.68 2.73
C LEU A 247 6.33 0.12 3.83
N ASP A 248 7.01 1.20 3.47
CA ASP A 248 7.70 2.08 4.42
C ASP A 248 6.71 2.70 5.42
N ASP A 249 5.51 3.07 4.95
CA ASP A 249 4.43 3.58 5.81
C ASP A 249 3.80 2.47 6.67
N PHE A 250 3.68 1.26 6.15
CA PHE A 250 3.08 0.14 6.88
C PHE A 250 4.05 -0.47 7.91
N GLY A 251 5.35 -0.45 7.62
CA GLY A 251 6.38 -1.13 8.40
C GLY A 251 6.37 -2.65 8.21
N THR A 252 7.37 -3.32 8.77
CA THR A 252 7.57 -4.78 8.60
C THR A 252 7.10 -5.62 9.78
N GLU A 253 6.76 -5.02 10.92
CA GLU A 253 6.37 -5.72 12.15
C GLU A 253 5.14 -6.63 11.95
N HIS A 254 4.13 -6.12 11.25
CA HIS A 254 2.89 -6.85 10.93
C HIS A 254 2.83 -7.33 9.47
N TYR A 255 3.98 -7.37 8.78
CA TYR A 255 4.11 -7.86 7.41
C TYR A 255 4.77 -9.24 7.43
N HIS A 256 3.94 -10.28 7.41
CA HIS A 256 4.35 -11.68 7.57
C HIS A 256 4.71 -12.30 6.21
N LEU A 257 6.01 -12.52 5.97
CA LEU A 257 6.55 -13.18 4.77
C LEU A 257 6.45 -14.71 4.86
N GLY A 258 6.43 -15.38 3.70
CA GLY A 258 6.43 -16.83 3.57
C GLY A 258 5.09 -17.50 3.91
N GLU A 259 4.02 -16.71 4.08
CA GLU A 259 2.72 -17.19 4.54
C GLU A 259 1.75 -17.36 3.36
N SER A 260 1.70 -18.60 2.84
CA SER A 260 0.78 -18.96 1.76
C SER A 260 -0.57 -19.41 2.33
N ALA A 261 -1.61 -18.59 2.17
CA ALA A 261 -2.97 -18.99 2.53
C ALA A 261 -3.44 -20.19 1.69
N VAL A 262 -4.04 -21.18 2.33
CA VAL A 262 -4.55 -22.41 1.71
C VAL A 262 -6.00 -22.72 2.06
N GLY A 263 -6.55 -22.08 3.09
CA GLY A 263 -7.95 -22.25 3.51
C GLY A 263 -8.52 -20.99 4.14
N VAL A 264 -9.84 -20.86 4.06
CA VAL A 264 -10.64 -19.83 4.72
C VAL A 264 -11.87 -20.51 5.31
N ASP A 265 -12.34 -20.01 6.45
CA ASP A 265 -13.64 -20.33 7.04
C ASP A 265 -14.14 -19.13 7.85
N GLN A 266 -15.39 -19.13 8.28
CA GLN A 266 -15.94 -18.07 9.14
C GLN A 266 -17.12 -18.55 9.98
N ASP A 267 -17.35 -17.86 11.08
CA ASP A 267 -18.53 -17.99 11.93
C ASP A 267 -19.25 -16.63 12.05
N GLY A 268 -20.18 -16.50 13.00
CA GLY A 268 -20.94 -15.27 13.20
C GLY A 268 -20.06 -14.07 13.61
N ASP A 269 -18.91 -14.33 14.22
CA ASP A 269 -18.12 -13.31 14.92
C ASP A 269 -16.77 -13.07 14.26
N THR A 270 -16.17 -14.10 13.65
CA THR A 270 -14.81 -14.04 13.09
C THR A 270 -14.69 -14.78 11.76
N ALA A 271 -13.65 -14.44 10.99
CA ALA A 271 -13.17 -15.22 9.87
C ALA A 271 -11.75 -15.75 10.17
N GLU A 272 -11.48 -16.98 9.73
CA GLU A 272 -10.21 -17.69 9.91
C GLU A 272 -9.49 -17.86 8.57
N VAL A 273 -8.18 -17.61 8.54
CA VAL A 273 -7.28 -17.99 7.45
C VAL A 273 -6.33 -19.07 7.92
N ARG A 274 -6.17 -20.12 7.11
CA ARG A 274 -5.23 -21.22 7.33
C ARG A 274 -4.10 -21.16 6.32
N PHE A 275 -2.87 -21.29 6.79
CA PHE A 275 -1.65 -21.17 5.99
C PHE A 275 -0.96 -22.52 5.79
N LEU A 276 -0.17 -22.63 4.71
CA LEU A 276 0.60 -23.83 4.36
C LEU A 276 1.59 -24.24 5.47
N SER A 277 2.10 -23.27 6.23
CA SER A 277 2.96 -23.45 7.39
C SER A 277 2.28 -24.21 8.55
N GLY A 278 0.96 -24.34 8.52
CA GLY A 278 0.13 -24.81 9.63
C GLY A 278 -0.38 -23.68 10.53
N ARG A 279 0.10 -22.43 10.34
CA ARG A 279 -0.41 -21.24 11.03
C ARG A 279 -1.90 -21.05 10.76
N ARG A 280 -2.62 -20.54 11.77
CA ARG A 280 -4.03 -20.16 11.68
C ARG A 280 -4.22 -18.83 12.36
N GLU A 281 -4.96 -17.94 11.72
CA GLU A 281 -5.22 -16.59 12.22
C GLU A 281 -6.70 -16.29 12.12
N ARG A 282 -7.22 -15.55 13.11
CA ARG A 282 -8.62 -15.12 13.16
C ARG A 282 -8.71 -13.61 13.33
N GLY A 283 -9.68 -13.02 12.63
CA GLY A 283 -9.99 -11.60 12.70
C GLY A 283 -11.48 -11.33 12.49
N ALA A 284 -11.90 -10.12 12.83
CA ALA A 284 -13.25 -9.62 12.56
C ALA A 284 -13.51 -9.39 11.07
N LEU A 285 -12.44 -9.19 10.29
CA LEU A 285 -12.42 -8.99 8.84
C LEU A 285 -11.24 -9.74 8.21
N VAL A 286 -11.47 -10.37 7.06
CA VAL A 286 -10.41 -10.91 6.18
C VAL A 286 -10.53 -10.30 4.80
N VAL A 287 -9.45 -9.74 4.27
CA VAL A 287 -9.38 -9.21 2.90
C VAL A 287 -8.37 -10.02 2.10
N PHE A 288 -8.84 -10.70 1.05
CA PHE A 288 -7.97 -11.32 0.05
C PHE A 288 -7.64 -10.30 -1.04
N ALA A 289 -6.42 -9.78 -0.98
CA ALA A 289 -5.76 -8.95 -1.99
C ALA A 289 -4.60 -9.73 -2.65
N ASP A 290 -4.74 -11.06 -2.77
CA ASP A 290 -3.72 -12.05 -3.18
C ASP A 290 -3.62 -12.24 -4.71
N GLY A 291 -4.11 -11.24 -5.45
CA GLY A 291 -3.85 -11.03 -6.86
C GLY A 291 -4.52 -12.03 -7.82
N ILE A 292 -4.06 -12.02 -9.06
CA ILE A 292 -4.67 -12.77 -10.17
C ILE A 292 -4.70 -14.29 -9.94
N SER A 293 -3.82 -14.82 -9.09
CA SER A 293 -3.81 -16.23 -8.68
C SER A 293 -4.43 -16.45 -7.30
N SER A 294 -5.40 -15.62 -6.91
CA SER A 294 -6.04 -15.62 -5.59
C SER A 294 -6.48 -17.00 -5.12
N THR A 295 -6.00 -17.39 -3.93
CA THR A 295 -6.52 -18.53 -3.19
C THR A 295 -7.90 -18.22 -2.64
N GLY A 296 -8.12 -17.01 -2.11
CA GLY A 296 -9.42 -16.57 -1.60
C GLY A 296 -10.54 -16.79 -2.63
N ARG A 297 -10.35 -16.28 -3.85
CA ARG A 297 -11.29 -16.46 -4.97
C ARG A 297 -11.54 -17.93 -5.27
N ARG A 298 -10.49 -18.76 -5.38
CA ARG A 298 -10.67 -20.20 -5.69
C ARG A 298 -11.45 -20.95 -4.61
N ARG A 299 -11.35 -20.53 -3.34
CA ARG A 299 -12.05 -21.17 -2.22
C ARG A 299 -13.51 -20.71 -2.12
N LEU A 300 -13.76 -19.42 -2.29
CA LEU A 300 -15.09 -18.83 -2.16
C LEU A 300 -15.93 -19.00 -3.43
N LEU A 301 -15.29 -18.96 -4.60
CA LEU A 301 -15.92 -19.02 -5.92
C LEU A 301 -15.26 -20.09 -6.80
N PRO A 302 -15.39 -21.39 -6.46
CA PRO A 302 -14.69 -22.48 -7.16
C PRO A 302 -15.14 -22.68 -8.61
N ALA A 303 -16.20 -22.03 -9.07
CA ALA A 303 -16.63 -22.03 -10.47
C ALA A 303 -15.92 -20.96 -11.33
N VAL A 304 -15.39 -19.89 -10.72
CA VAL A 304 -14.71 -18.82 -11.46
C VAL A 304 -13.35 -19.31 -11.94
N ARG A 305 -13.07 -19.10 -13.23
CA ARG A 305 -11.81 -19.45 -13.89
C ARG A 305 -11.26 -18.24 -14.63
N PRO A 306 -9.93 -18.03 -14.64
CA PRO A 306 -9.33 -17.04 -15.55
C PRO A 306 -9.60 -17.41 -17.00
N ILE A 307 -9.83 -16.40 -17.82
CA ILE A 307 -10.09 -16.53 -19.26
C ILE A 307 -8.90 -15.95 -20.01
N TYR A 308 -8.19 -16.79 -20.78
CA TYR A 308 -7.12 -16.31 -21.63
C TYR A 308 -7.66 -15.47 -22.78
N SER A 309 -7.04 -14.32 -23.03
CA SER A 309 -7.51 -13.32 -23.99
C SER A 309 -7.03 -13.55 -25.42
N GLY A 310 -6.27 -14.62 -25.69
CA GLY A 310 -5.76 -14.95 -27.02
C GLY A 310 -4.38 -14.33 -27.37
N TYR A 311 -3.76 -13.62 -26.43
CA TYR A 311 -2.45 -12.99 -26.63
C TYR A 311 -1.65 -12.87 -25.32
N VAL A 312 -0.35 -12.67 -25.48
CA VAL A 312 0.60 -12.43 -24.39
C VAL A 312 1.19 -11.03 -24.49
N GLY A 313 1.63 -10.47 -23.37
CA GLY A 313 2.44 -9.27 -23.31
C GLY A 313 3.91 -9.62 -23.10
N TRP A 314 4.76 -9.29 -24.06
CA TRP A 314 6.20 -9.25 -23.90
C TRP A 314 6.61 -7.95 -23.27
N ARG A 315 7.42 -8.02 -22.21
CA ARG A 315 7.81 -6.85 -21.42
C ARG A 315 9.32 -6.77 -21.28
N GLY A 316 9.81 -5.54 -21.24
CA GLY A 316 11.22 -5.26 -21.07
C GLY A 316 11.48 -3.81 -20.71
N THR A 317 12.71 -3.56 -20.26
CA THR A 317 13.22 -2.23 -19.97
C THR A 317 14.63 -2.08 -20.53
N VAL A 318 14.95 -0.91 -21.06
CA VAL A 318 16.29 -0.55 -21.53
C VAL A 318 16.73 0.75 -20.85
N PRO A 319 17.96 0.86 -20.33
CA PRO A 319 18.47 2.15 -19.85
C PRO A 319 18.42 3.22 -20.94
N GLU A 320 17.91 4.40 -20.61
CA GLU A 320 17.76 5.50 -21.57
C GLU A 320 19.08 5.93 -22.22
N ALA A 321 20.19 5.79 -21.49
CA ALA A 321 21.53 6.05 -22.00
C ALA A 321 22.00 5.04 -23.07
N GLU A 322 21.38 3.86 -23.15
CA GLU A 322 21.79 2.78 -24.05
C GLU A 322 21.05 2.78 -25.39
N VAL A 323 20.05 3.63 -25.59
CA VAL A 323 19.34 3.77 -26.87
C VAL A 323 19.92 4.90 -27.73
N SER A 324 19.59 4.89 -29.02
CA SER A 324 19.93 5.98 -29.93
C SER A 324 19.32 7.32 -29.50
N ASP A 325 19.94 8.42 -29.92
CA ASP A 325 19.43 9.77 -29.64
C ASP A 325 18.05 10.02 -30.27
N GLU A 326 17.76 9.37 -31.40
CA GLU A 326 16.46 9.43 -32.07
C GLU A 326 15.37 8.79 -31.19
N THR A 327 15.56 7.53 -30.78
CA THR A 327 14.66 6.81 -29.87
C THR A 327 14.46 7.56 -28.57
N ARG A 328 15.55 8.11 -27.99
CA ARG A 328 15.47 8.90 -26.75
C ARG A 328 14.56 10.11 -26.94
N LYS A 329 14.74 10.89 -28.02
CA LYS A 329 13.91 12.08 -28.30
C LYS A 329 12.44 11.73 -28.52
N LEU A 330 12.15 10.62 -29.20
CA LEU A 330 10.78 10.18 -29.46
C LEU A 330 10.03 9.77 -28.19
N LEU A 331 10.73 9.27 -27.17
CA LEU A 331 10.13 8.70 -25.97
C LEU A 331 10.34 9.53 -24.68
N ASP A 332 11.17 10.57 -24.71
CA ASP A 332 11.58 11.34 -23.52
C ASP A 332 10.41 11.91 -22.70
N ASP A 333 9.43 12.48 -23.39
CA ASP A 333 8.29 13.22 -22.82
C ASP A 333 6.95 12.68 -23.34
N ALA A 334 6.89 11.38 -23.67
CA ALA A 334 5.73 10.78 -24.31
C ALA A 334 5.30 9.44 -23.70
N LEU A 335 3.99 9.24 -23.65
CA LEU A 335 3.40 7.92 -23.74
C LEU A 335 3.40 7.48 -25.21
N GLY A 336 4.31 6.59 -25.58
CA GLY A 336 4.50 6.11 -26.94
C GLY A 336 3.67 4.87 -27.26
N TYR A 337 3.09 4.84 -28.45
CA TYR A 337 2.41 3.68 -29.02
C TYR A 337 2.90 3.40 -30.44
N ALA A 338 2.87 2.15 -30.84
CA ALA A 338 2.81 1.77 -32.24
C ALA A 338 1.78 0.66 -32.41
N VAL A 339 0.85 0.86 -33.34
CA VAL A 339 -0.19 -0.11 -33.68
C VAL A 339 0.17 -0.70 -35.03
N VAL A 340 0.29 -2.02 -35.07
CA VAL A 340 0.74 -2.77 -36.24
C VAL A 340 -0.29 -3.86 -36.53
N GLU A 341 -0.12 -4.61 -37.62
CA GLU A 341 -1.13 -5.60 -38.01
C GLU A 341 -1.40 -6.61 -36.87
N ARG A 342 -2.63 -6.58 -36.32
CA ARG A 342 -3.11 -7.46 -35.24
C ARG A 342 -2.21 -7.47 -33.99
N SER A 343 -1.57 -6.34 -33.69
CA SER A 343 -0.64 -6.22 -32.58
C SER A 343 -0.43 -4.74 -32.22
N HIS A 344 0.07 -4.46 -31.03
CA HIS A 344 0.56 -3.13 -30.69
C HIS A 344 1.62 -3.19 -29.59
N ILE A 345 2.42 -2.14 -29.52
CA ILE A 345 3.43 -1.91 -28.48
C ILE A 345 3.18 -0.57 -27.81
N CYS A 346 3.25 -0.54 -26.48
CA CYS A 346 3.23 0.67 -25.65
C CYS A 346 4.61 0.88 -25.04
N MET A 347 5.10 2.12 -24.99
CA MET A 347 6.45 2.50 -24.57
C MET A 347 6.41 3.79 -23.76
N TYR A 348 7.15 3.88 -22.66
CA TYR A 348 7.21 5.11 -21.86
C TYR A 348 8.41 5.08 -20.89
N PRO A 349 8.92 6.26 -20.47
CA PRO A 349 9.97 6.34 -19.48
C PRO A 349 9.43 5.99 -18.08
N ILE A 350 10.26 5.30 -17.28
CA ILE A 350 10.00 4.98 -15.88
C ILE A 350 11.25 5.27 -15.04
N PRO A 351 11.12 5.41 -13.71
CA PRO A 351 12.27 5.65 -12.86
C PRO A 351 13.36 4.59 -13.05
N GLY A 352 14.60 4.98 -12.82
CA GLY A 352 15.75 4.09 -12.80
C GLY A 352 15.59 2.96 -11.78
N ARG A 353 16.53 2.00 -11.78
CA ARG A 353 16.43 0.81 -10.90
C ARG A 353 16.45 1.16 -9.41
N GLN A 354 17.06 2.28 -9.05
CA GLN A 354 17.11 2.80 -7.68
C GLN A 354 16.12 3.96 -7.47
N GLY A 355 15.21 4.20 -8.42
CA GLY A 355 14.24 5.29 -8.35
C GLY A 355 14.74 6.60 -8.97
N GLU A 356 15.84 6.58 -9.73
CA GLU A 356 16.38 7.78 -10.37
C GLU A 356 15.37 8.40 -11.36
N LEU A 357 15.14 9.71 -11.24
CA LEU A 357 14.17 10.43 -12.09
C LEU A 357 14.84 11.25 -13.20
N ASP A 358 16.14 11.52 -13.08
CA ASP A 358 16.89 12.36 -14.01
C ASP A 358 17.05 11.70 -15.38
N ARG A 359 16.85 12.49 -16.44
CA ARG A 359 17.09 12.07 -17.83
C ARG A 359 18.49 11.48 -17.98
N GLY A 360 18.59 10.36 -18.70
CA GLY A 360 19.81 9.58 -18.88
C GLY A 360 20.03 8.51 -17.81
N HIS A 361 19.37 8.62 -16.65
CA HIS A 361 19.38 7.60 -15.59
C HIS A 361 18.06 6.81 -15.49
N ARG A 362 17.07 7.17 -16.30
CA ARG A 362 15.76 6.49 -16.39
C ARG A 362 15.85 5.17 -17.18
N LEU A 363 14.79 4.38 -17.08
CA LEU A 363 14.57 3.24 -17.97
C LEU A 363 13.45 3.56 -18.96
N LEU A 364 13.57 3.05 -20.19
CA LEU A 364 12.48 3.01 -21.16
C LEU A 364 11.80 1.65 -21.05
N ASN A 365 10.54 1.65 -20.61
CA ASN A 365 9.70 0.46 -20.48
C ASN A 365 8.91 0.24 -21.77
N TYR A 366 8.66 -1.03 -22.13
CA TYR A 366 7.65 -1.37 -23.12
C TYR A 366 6.82 -2.59 -22.75
N VAL A 367 5.65 -2.68 -23.39
CA VAL A 367 4.83 -3.89 -23.48
C VAL A 367 4.42 -4.10 -24.93
N TRP A 368 4.82 -5.22 -25.52
CA TRP A 368 4.43 -5.62 -26.87
C TRP A 368 3.46 -6.80 -26.82
N TYR A 369 2.24 -6.62 -27.30
CA TYR A 369 1.22 -7.65 -27.29
C TYR A 369 1.26 -8.49 -28.57
N ARG A 370 1.46 -9.80 -28.41
CA ARG A 370 1.52 -10.76 -29.52
C ARG A 370 0.44 -11.83 -29.36
N ASN A 371 -0.34 -12.06 -30.41
CA ASN A 371 -1.34 -13.13 -30.46
C ASN A 371 -0.65 -14.49 -30.41
N VAL A 372 -1.13 -15.36 -29.52
CA VAL A 372 -0.65 -16.73 -29.35
C VAL A 372 -1.86 -17.61 -29.11
N ALA A 373 -2.07 -18.61 -29.96
CA ALA A 373 -3.20 -19.52 -29.86
C ALA A 373 -3.17 -20.29 -28.54
N GLU A 374 -4.33 -20.44 -27.89
CA GLU A 374 -4.48 -21.25 -26.70
C GLU A 374 -4.20 -22.73 -26.99
N GLY A 375 -3.73 -23.47 -25.98
CA GLY A 375 -3.30 -24.86 -26.12
C GLY A 375 -1.80 -24.98 -26.37
N PRO A 376 -1.34 -25.90 -27.26
CA PRO A 376 0.07 -26.28 -27.34
C PRO A 376 1.05 -25.11 -27.53
N ALA A 377 0.69 -24.12 -28.36
CA ALA A 377 1.57 -22.98 -28.62
C ALA A 377 1.74 -22.08 -27.39
N LEU A 378 0.65 -21.82 -26.66
CA LEU A 378 0.71 -21.06 -25.41
C LEU A 378 1.44 -21.85 -24.31
N ASP A 379 1.13 -23.14 -24.16
CA ASP A 379 1.76 -23.99 -23.15
C ASP A 379 3.28 -24.06 -23.35
N GLU A 380 3.70 -24.21 -24.61
CA GLU A 380 5.10 -24.25 -24.99
C GLU A 380 5.80 -22.91 -24.72
N LEU A 381 5.17 -21.78 -25.05
CA LEU A 381 5.69 -20.44 -24.77
C LEU A 381 5.78 -20.13 -23.27
N MET A 382 4.78 -20.55 -22.51
CA MET A 382 4.67 -20.31 -21.08
C MET A 382 5.45 -21.33 -20.22
N THR A 383 6.11 -22.30 -20.86
CA THR A 383 7.04 -23.21 -20.18
C THR A 383 8.40 -22.57 -20.02
N ASP A 384 8.93 -22.55 -18.80
CA ASP A 384 10.21 -21.94 -18.50
C ASP A 384 11.41 -22.83 -18.89
N VAL A 385 12.63 -22.30 -18.77
CA VAL A 385 13.89 -23.04 -19.04
C VAL A 385 14.10 -24.29 -18.17
N ARG A 386 13.28 -24.50 -17.13
CA ARG A 386 13.30 -25.69 -16.25
C ARG A 386 12.19 -26.68 -16.61
N GLY A 387 11.42 -26.42 -17.65
CA GLY A 387 10.29 -27.26 -18.06
C GLY A 387 9.03 -27.04 -17.23
N GLN A 388 8.93 -25.95 -16.46
CA GLN A 388 7.74 -25.63 -15.66
C GLN A 388 6.82 -24.67 -16.42
N THR A 389 5.59 -25.10 -16.68
CA THR A 389 4.57 -24.25 -17.32
C THR A 389 4.00 -23.25 -16.32
N ALA A 390 4.19 -21.97 -16.57
CA ALA A 390 3.69 -20.88 -15.75
C ALA A 390 2.27 -20.49 -16.18
N ALA A 391 1.35 -20.43 -15.21
CA ALA A 391 -0.05 -20.08 -15.51
C ALA A 391 -0.27 -18.61 -15.91
N VAL A 392 0.63 -17.70 -15.51
CA VAL A 392 0.44 -16.25 -15.67
C VAL A 392 1.65 -15.56 -16.27
N SER A 393 2.86 -15.87 -15.77
CA SER A 393 4.06 -15.14 -16.18
C SER A 393 5.30 -16.02 -16.13
N VAL A 394 6.09 -15.98 -17.19
CA VAL A 394 7.46 -16.50 -17.22
C VAL A 394 8.41 -15.35 -16.87
N PRO A 395 9.12 -15.39 -15.73
CA PRO A 395 9.99 -14.29 -15.30
C PRO A 395 11.18 -14.02 -16.22
N ALA A 396 11.77 -12.83 -16.09
CA ALA A 396 13.03 -12.48 -16.73
C ALA A 396 14.13 -13.51 -16.38
N GLY A 397 14.93 -13.88 -17.37
CA GLY A 397 15.95 -14.93 -17.22
C GLY A 397 15.41 -16.36 -17.11
N LYS A 398 14.09 -16.56 -17.20
CA LYS A 398 13.44 -17.88 -17.23
C LYS A 398 12.74 -18.20 -18.55
N VAL A 399 12.58 -17.21 -19.42
CA VAL A 399 12.05 -17.41 -20.78
C VAL A 399 13.04 -18.24 -21.59
N GLN A 400 12.54 -19.17 -22.40
CA GLN A 400 13.37 -19.99 -23.28
C GLN A 400 14.10 -19.12 -24.31
N GLN A 401 15.41 -19.36 -24.49
CA GLN A 401 16.26 -18.55 -25.36
C GLN A 401 15.72 -18.45 -26.79
N ARG A 402 15.20 -19.55 -27.35
CA ARG A 402 14.61 -19.56 -28.70
C ARG A 402 13.48 -18.55 -28.90
N TYR A 403 12.64 -18.32 -27.88
CA TYR A 403 11.54 -17.35 -27.97
C TYR A 403 12.05 -15.92 -27.78
N VAL A 404 13.12 -15.74 -27.00
CA VAL A 404 13.82 -14.45 -26.93
C VAL A 404 14.46 -14.12 -28.27
N ASP A 405 15.11 -15.09 -28.92
CA ASP A 405 15.74 -14.91 -30.23
C ASP A 405 14.69 -14.62 -31.31
N GLU A 406 13.57 -15.35 -31.32
CA GLU A 406 12.43 -15.08 -32.22
C GLU A 406 11.84 -13.68 -32.01
N LEU A 407 11.64 -13.28 -30.75
CA LEU A 407 11.15 -11.95 -30.40
C LEU A 407 12.06 -10.86 -30.97
N LYS A 408 13.38 -10.97 -30.75
CA LYS A 408 14.35 -9.98 -31.21
C LYS A 408 14.52 -9.97 -32.73
N ALA A 409 14.47 -11.14 -33.37
CA ALA A 409 14.59 -11.26 -34.82
C ALA A 409 13.37 -10.70 -35.56
N SER A 410 12.17 -10.83 -34.98
CA SER A 410 10.93 -10.34 -35.59
C SER A 410 10.69 -8.84 -35.40
N ALA A 411 11.21 -8.25 -34.32
CA ALA A 411 10.93 -6.84 -33.98
C ALA A 411 11.24 -5.84 -35.11
N PRO A 412 12.40 -5.85 -35.79
CA PRO A 412 12.70 -4.87 -36.85
C PRO A 412 11.80 -4.96 -38.09
N GLY A 413 11.16 -6.11 -38.33
CA GLY A 413 10.25 -6.31 -39.46
C GLY A 413 8.79 -6.01 -39.13
N LEU A 414 8.45 -5.86 -37.84
CA LEU A 414 7.08 -5.71 -37.36
C LEU A 414 6.81 -4.40 -36.63
N LEU A 415 7.85 -3.72 -36.14
CA LEU A 415 7.73 -2.53 -35.29
C LEU A 415 8.52 -1.35 -35.88
N PRO A 416 8.14 -0.10 -35.55
CA PRO A 416 8.94 1.07 -35.87
C PRO A 416 10.36 0.95 -35.30
N PRO A 417 11.40 1.53 -35.95
CA PRO A 417 12.78 1.38 -35.52
C PRO A 417 13.04 1.69 -34.05
N ALA A 418 12.40 2.72 -33.48
CA ALA A 418 12.54 3.09 -32.07
C ALA A 418 11.99 2.02 -31.13
N ALA A 419 10.83 1.44 -31.47
CA ALA A 419 10.22 0.36 -30.71
C ALA A 419 11.01 -0.95 -30.83
N ALA A 420 11.46 -1.28 -32.05
CA ALA A 420 12.30 -2.44 -32.31
C ALA A 420 13.63 -2.36 -31.55
N GLU A 421 14.25 -1.18 -31.46
CA GLU A 421 15.48 -0.95 -30.69
C GLU A 421 15.30 -1.35 -29.22
N LEU A 422 14.19 -0.98 -28.58
CA LEU A 422 13.91 -1.37 -27.19
C LEU A 422 13.83 -2.90 -27.03
N VAL A 423 13.12 -3.58 -27.94
CA VAL A 423 12.96 -5.03 -27.89
C VAL A 423 14.31 -5.73 -28.08
N VAL A 424 15.09 -5.32 -29.07
CA VAL A 424 16.40 -5.91 -29.39
C VAL A 424 17.40 -5.70 -28.25
N ARG A 425 17.46 -4.48 -27.69
CA ARG A 425 18.40 -4.13 -26.60
C ARG A 425 18.01 -4.71 -25.24
N THR A 426 16.77 -5.14 -25.04
CA THR A 426 16.36 -5.73 -23.77
C THR A 426 17.20 -6.96 -23.45
N ALA A 427 17.92 -6.93 -22.35
CA ALA A 427 18.79 -8.03 -21.95
C ALA A 427 17.99 -9.31 -21.63
N GLN A 428 16.93 -9.17 -20.81
CA GLN A 428 16.10 -10.29 -20.36
C GLN A 428 14.62 -9.91 -20.41
N PRO A 429 13.95 -10.06 -21.57
CA PRO A 429 12.52 -9.84 -21.65
C PRO A 429 11.78 -10.93 -20.87
N TYR A 430 10.55 -10.63 -20.46
CA TYR A 430 9.67 -11.56 -19.77
C TYR A 430 8.27 -11.57 -20.39
N ILE A 431 7.53 -12.64 -20.12
CA ILE A 431 6.22 -12.88 -20.73
C ILE A 431 5.14 -12.87 -19.66
N GLN A 432 3.99 -12.30 -20.00
CA GLN A 432 2.75 -12.44 -19.24
C GLN A 432 1.60 -12.84 -20.16
N SER A 433 0.88 -13.91 -19.81
CA SER A 433 -0.39 -14.21 -20.43
C SER A 433 -1.39 -13.11 -20.10
N VAL A 434 -2.12 -12.64 -21.10
CA VAL A 434 -3.20 -11.69 -20.87
C VAL A 434 -4.45 -12.49 -20.56
N ILE A 435 -4.89 -12.39 -19.32
CA ILE A 435 -6.02 -13.15 -18.78
C ILE A 435 -6.97 -12.19 -18.08
N ASP A 436 -8.26 -12.46 -18.23
CA ASP A 436 -9.31 -11.75 -17.52
C ASP A 436 -9.90 -12.62 -16.41
N VAL A 437 -10.27 -12.00 -15.31
CA VAL A 437 -11.05 -12.60 -14.22
C VAL A 437 -12.14 -11.61 -13.84
N ALA A 438 -13.37 -12.09 -13.72
CA ALA A 438 -14.48 -11.36 -13.13
C ALA A 438 -15.18 -12.27 -12.11
N VAL A 439 -15.61 -11.71 -10.99
CA VAL A 439 -16.33 -12.43 -9.93
C VAL A 439 -17.76 -11.91 -9.83
N PRO A 440 -18.75 -12.78 -9.55
CA PRO A 440 -20.13 -12.35 -9.33
C PRO A 440 -20.35 -11.77 -7.93
N GLN A 441 -19.37 -11.88 -7.03
CA GLN A 441 -19.46 -11.51 -5.63
C GLN A 441 -18.05 -11.20 -5.08
N MET A 442 -17.93 -10.14 -4.30
CA MET A 442 -16.73 -9.68 -3.62
C MET A 442 -16.83 -9.77 -2.09
N ALA A 443 -18.04 -9.76 -1.51
CA ALA A 443 -18.29 -9.76 -0.07
C ALA A 443 -18.96 -11.06 0.40
N PHE A 444 -18.32 -11.78 1.31
CA PHE A 444 -18.75 -13.09 1.83
C PHE A 444 -18.78 -13.04 3.36
N GLY A 445 -19.84 -12.50 3.94
CA GLY A 445 -19.92 -12.32 5.39
C GLY A 445 -18.83 -11.36 5.88
N ARG A 446 -17.80 -11.88 6.54
CA ARG A 446 -16.63 -11.14 7.06
C ARG A 446 -15.39 -11.22 6.15
N VAL A 447 -15.54 -11.79 4.96
CA VAL A 447 -14.45 -11.99 4.00
C VAL A 447 -14.68 -11.17 2.74
N ALA A 448 -13.66 -10.46 2.25
CA ALA A 448 -13.71 -9.67 1.02
C ALA A 448 -12.65 -10.12 -0.01
N LEU A 449 -12.96 -10.01 -1.31
CA LEU A 449 -12.01 -10.12 -2.41
C LEU A 449 -11.73 -8.72 -2.98
N LEU A 450 -10.46 -8.33 -3.11
CA LEU A 450 -10.05 -6.98 -3.49
C LEU A 450 -9.01 -6.99 -4.63
N GLY A 451 -9.05 -5.98 -5.51
CA GLY A 451 -8.05 -5.85 -6.59
C GLY A 451 -8.15 -7.00 -7.60
N ASP A 452 -7.00 -7.51 -8.05
CA ASP A 452 -6.92 -8.62 -8.99
C ASP A 452 -7.39 -9.97 -8.40
N ALA A 453 -7.61 -10.05 -7.08
CA ALA A 453 -8.23 -11.21 -6.48
C ALA A 453 -9.71 -11.33 -6.91
N ALA A 454 -10.39 -10.20 -7.09
CA ALA A 454 -11.77 -10.12 -7.58
C ALA A 454 -11.81 -9.93 -9.11
N PHE A 455 -11.26 -8.83 -9.60
CA PHE A 455 -11.26 -8.49 -11.02
C PHE A 455 -9.84 -8.28 -11.50
N ALA A 456 -9.35 -9.19 -12.32
CA ALA A 456 -8.09 -8.99 -13.03
C ALA A 456 -8.43 -8.65 -14.46
N ALA A 457 -8.20 -7.42 -14.88
CA ALA A 457 -8.46 -6.97 -16.25
C ALA A 457 -7.17 -6.92 -17.06
N ARG A 458 -7.26 -7.28 -18.34
CA ARG A 458 -6.20 -7.01 -19.31
C ARG A 458 -5.79 -5.52 -19.27
N PRO A 459 -4.51 -5.21 -19.47
CA PRO A 459 -3.91 -3.95 -19.01
C PRO A 459 -4.11 -2.72 -19.91
N HIS A 460 -5.03 -2.75 -20.88
CA HIS A 460 -5.11 -1.75 -21.95
C HIS A 460 -5.51 -0.34 -21.47
N ALA A 461 -6.29 -0.23 -20.39
CA ALA A 461 -6.66 1.02 -19.74
C ALA A 461 -5.65 1.44 -18.65
N ALA A 462 -4.58 0.66 -18.43
CA ALA A 462 -3.56 0.86 -17.42
C ALA A 462 -4.10 1.12 -15.99
N ALA A 463 -5.22 0.48 -15.62
CA ALA A 463 -6.00 0.81 -14.42
C ALA A 463 -5.99 -0.25 -13.31
N GLY A 464 -5.17 -1.30 -13.41
CA GLY A 464 -5.18 -2.39 -12.43
C GLY A 464 -4.87 -1.93 -11.00
N THR A 465 -3.82 -1.13 -10.81
CA THR A 465 -3.48 -0.56 -9.49
C THR A 465 -4.50 0.46 -9.02
N ALA A 466 -5.00 1.30 -9.92
CA ALA A 466 -6.03 2.29 -9.63
C ALA A 466 -7.29 1.61 -9.09
N LYS A 467 -7.73 0.53 -9.75
CA LYS A 467 -8.88 -0.28 -9.32
C LYS A 467 -8.65 -0.90 -7.94
N ALA A 468 -7.47 -1.48 -7.71
CA ALA A 468 -7.16 -2.07 -6.40
C ALA A 468 -7.15 -1.02 -5.27
N ALA A 469 -6.64 0.18 -5.53
CA ALA A 469 -6.74 1.29 -4.58
C ALA A 469 -8.19 1.77 -4.40
N ALA A 470 -8.95 1.94 -5.48
CA ALA A 470 -10.35 2.35 -5.42
C ALA A 470 -11.21 1.35 -4.63
N ASP A 471 -10.94 0.05 -4.76
CA ASP A 471 -11.56 -0.99 -3.93
C ASP A 471 -11.26 -0.75 -2.44
N ALA A 472 -10.00 -0.48 -2.11
CA ALA A 472 -9.52 -0.27 -0.74
C ALA A 472 -10.09 1.01 -0.09
N TRP A 473 -10.08 2.12 -0.82
CA TRP A 473 -10.64 3.40 -0.36
C TRP A 473 -12.14 3.29 -0.09
N ALA A 474 -12.90 2.71 -1.03
CA ALA A 474 -14.33 2.52 -0.84
C ALA A 474 -14.64 1.57 0.32
N LEU A 475 -13.78 0.58 0.59
CA LEU A 475 -13.94 -0.29 1.75
C LEU A 475 -13.75 0.47 3.05
N ALA A 476 -12.73 1.34 3.11
CA ALA A 476 -12.49 2.19 4.27
C ALA A 476 -13.66 3.16 4.52
N ASP A 477 -14.18 3.78 3.46
CA ASP A 477 -15.36 4.67 3.53
C ASP A 477 -16.61 3.92 4.03
N ALA A 478 -16.82 2.69 3.54
CA ALA A 478 -17.93 1.86 3.98
C ALA A 478 -17.79 1.44 5.46
N LEU A 479 -16.59 1.08 5.91
CA LEU A 479 -16.34 0.77 7.32
C LEU A 479 -16.59 1.98 8.22
N ALA A 480 -16.12 3.17 7.81
CA ALA A 480 -16.38 4.41 8.53
C ALA A 480 -17.88 4.71 8.66
N ALA A 481 -18.66 4.47 7.59
CA ALA A 481 -20.10 4.72 7.57
C ALA A 481 -20.92 3.74 8.43
N HIS A 482 -20.40 2.53 8.67
CA HIS A 482 -21.10 1.45 9.37
C HIS A 482 -20.51 1.11 10.76
N GLY A 483 -19.46 1.81 11.20
CA GLY A 483 -18.82 1.60 12.48
C GLY A 483 -18.27 0.17 12.65
N ASN A 484 -18.64 -0.51 13.73
CA ASN A 484 -18.14 -1.86 14.03
C ASN A 484 -18.88 -2.99 13.26
N ASP A 485 -19.88 -2.68 12.42
CA ASP A 485 -20.61 -3.69 11.65
C ASP A 485 -19.91 -3.97 10.30
N VAL A 486 -18.90 -4.84 10.36
CA VAL A 486 -18.11 -5.29 9.18
C VAL A 486 -19.00 -5.90 8.10
N VAL A 487 -20.02 -6.68 8.48
CA VAL A 487 -20.86 -7.40 7.51
C VAL A 487 -21.75 -6.41 6.76
N ALA A 488 -22.33 -5.43 7.45
CA ALA A 488 -23.08 -4.36 6.81
C ALA A 488 -22.20 -3.51 5.88
N ALA A 489 -20.99 -3.15 6.33
CA ALA A 489 -20.03 -2.39 5.52
C ALA A 489 -19.65 -3.12 4.23
N LEU A 490 -19.37 -4.43 4.28
CA LEU A 490 -19.03 -5.19 3.09
C LEU A 490 -20.21 -5.31 2.12
N ARG A 491 -21.45 -5.43 2.63
CA ARG A 491 -22.66 -5.46 1.81
C ARG A 491 -22.95 -4.13 1.11
N SER A 492 -22.66 -3.00 1.76
CA SER A 492 -22.84 -1.68 1.15
C SER A 492 -21.73 -1.35 0.15
N TRP A 493 -20.52 -1.86 0.37
CA TRP A 493 -19.34 -1.64 -0.47
C TRP A 493 -19.39 -2.40 -1.81
N GLU A 494 -19.88 -3.64 -1.81
CA GLU A 494 -19.76 -4.56 -2.95
C GLU A 494 -20.41 -4.06 -4.27
N PRO A 495 -21.66 -3.56 -4.30
CA PRO A 495 -22.37 -3.31 -5.57
C PRO A 495 -21.62 -2.35 -6.51
N ASP A 496 -21.10 -1.25 -5.97
CA ASP A 496 -20.38 -0.24 -6.75
C ASP A 496 -19.02 -0.74 -7.24
N ARG A 497 -18.39 -1.66 -6.48
CA ARG A 497 -17.11 -2.26 -6.88
C ARG A 497 -17.28 -3.36 -7.91
N LEU A 498 -18.35 -4.15 -7.84
CA LEU A 498 -18.73 -5.10 -8.89
C LEU A 498 -18.96 -4.37 -10.21
N ALA A 499 -19.78 -3.31 -10.20
CA ALA A 499 -20.06 -2.52 -11.40
C ALA A 499 -18.78 -1.92 -12.00
N LEU A 500 -17.91 -1.34 -11.16
CA LEU A 500 -16.63 -0.79 -11.60
C LEU A 500 -15.71 -1.86 -12.22
N GLY A 501 -15.65 -3.04 -11.63
CA GLY A 501 -14.86 -4.16 -12.14
C GLY A 501 -15.38 -4.68 -13.48
N GLU A 502 -16.70 -4.83 -13.61
CA GLU A 502 -17.36 -5.29 -14.84
C GLU A 502 -17.16 -4.29 -15.99
N ASP A 503 -17.34 -3.00 -15.74
CA ASP A 503 -17.12 -1.95 -16.72
C ASP A 503 -15.66 -1.91 -17.19
N LEU A 504 -14.71 -2.07 -16.26
CA LEU A 504 -13.30 -2.11 -16.60
C LEU A 504 -12.96 -3.32 -17.48
N ILE A 505 -13.52 -4.50 -17.18
CA ILE A 505 -13.32 -5.73 -17.99
C ILE A 505 -13.89 -5.53 -19.40
N ARG A 506 -15.12 -5.04 -19.50
CA ARG A 506 -15.79 -4.77 -20.79
C ARG A 506 -14.97 -3.82 -21.64
N ARG A 507 -14.62 -2.65 -21.09
CA ARG A 507 -13.86 -1.62 -21.78
C ARG A 507 -12.50 -2.15 -22.26
N ASN A 508 -11.77 -2.81 -21.37
CA ASN A 508 -10.48 -3.36 -21.74
C ASN A 508 -10.59 -4.44 -22.81
N THR A 509 -11.64 -5.27 -22.78
CA THR A 509 -11.90 -6.29 -23.80
C THR A 509 -12.11 -5.65 -25.16
N GLU A 510 -12.90 -4.58 -25.22
CA GLU A 510 -13.12 -3.80 -26.44
C GLU A 510 -11.81 -3.19 -26.97
N MET A 511 -11.02 -2.54 -26.11
CA MET A 511 -9.71 -1.97 -26.48
C MET A 511 -8.77 -3.04 -27.05
N GLY A 512 -8.66 -4.18 -26.35
CA GLY A 512 -7.81 -5.28 -26.79
C GLY A 512 -8.26 -5.89 -28.13
N ALA A 513 -9.57 -6.02 -28.34
CA ALA A 513 -10.10 -6.55 -29.59
C ALA A 513 -9.75 -5.67 -30.79
N ARG A 514 -9.77 -4.35 -30.61
CA ARG A 514 -9.44 -3.36 -31.66
C ARG A 514 -8.02 -3.50 -32.19
N ALA A 515 -7.04 -3.65 -31.29
CA ALA A 515 -5.64 -3.84 -31.71
C ALA A 515 -5.35 -5.28 -32.16
N GLN A 516 -5.85 -6.28 -31.44
CA GLN A 516 -5.40 -7.66 -31.63
C GLN A 516 -6.19 -8.44 -32.68
N PHE A 517 -7.46 -8.11 -32.94
CA PHE A 517 -8.34 -8.96 -33.75
C PHE A 517 -9.04 -8.23 -34.89
N THR A 518 -9.64 -7.06 -34.63
CA THR A 518 -10.46 -6.37 -35.64
C THR A 518 -9.66 -5.38 -36.49
N GLY A 519 -8.52 -4.89 -35.99
CA GLY A 519 -7.71 -3.88 -36.69
C GLY A 519 -8.37 -2.52 -36.77
N THR A 520 -9.25 -2.20 -35.81
CA THR A 520 -10.03 -0.96 -35.75
C THR A 520 -9.58 -0.05 -34.62
N TRP A 521 -8.30 -0.11 -34.25
CA TRP A 521 -7.71 0.83 -33.29
C TRP A 521 -7.46 2.16 -33.99
N ASP A 522 -8.17 3.19 -33.57
CA ASP A 522 -8.02 4.55 -34.06
C ASP A 522 -7.31 5.39 -32.99
N PRO A 523 -6.06 5.85 -33.22
CA PRO A 523 -5.33 6.71 -32.28
C PRO A 523 -6.10 7.93 -31.78
N ALA A 524 -7.04 8.46 -32.57
CA ALA A 524 -7.82 9.64 -32.24
C ALA A 524 -9.11 9.35 -31.45
N ASP A 525 -9.43 8.08 -31.15
CA ASP A 525 -10.63 7.72 -30.38
C ASP A 525 -10.39 7.87 -28.87
N PRO A 526 -11.08 8.81 -28.18
CA PRO A 526 -10.94 9.01 -26.74
C PRO A 526 -11.30 7.76 -25.91
N GLY A 527 -12.11 6.85 -26.45
CA GLY A 527 -12.44 5.57 -25.81
C GLY A 527 -11.20 4.73 -25.48
N LEU A 528 -10.08 4.98 -26.16
CA LEU A 528 -8.81 4.27 -25.98
C LEU A 528 -7.87 4.89 -24.94
N HIS A 529 -8.23 6.03 -24.33
CA HIS A 529 -7.39 6.67 -23.32
C HIS A 529 -7.23 5.79 -22.08
N PHE A 530 -6.15 5.94 -21.31
CA PHE A 530 -6.08 5.25 -20.02
C PHE A 530 -7.11 5.79 -19.02
N GLY A 531 -7.40 5.02 -17.98
CA GLY A 531 -8.27 5.46 -16.90
C GLY A 531 -9.17 4.34 -16.37
N LEU A 532 -9.38 4.34 -15.05
CA LEU A 532 -10.28 3.42 -14.37
C LEU A 532 -11.75 3.68 -14.75
N TYR A 533 -12.15 4.94 -14.82
CA TYR A 533 -13.55 5.35 -14.99
C TYR A 533 -13.96 5.65 -16.44
N GLY A 534 -13.03 5.51 -17.39
CA GLY A 534 -13.23 5.91 -18.78
C GLY A 534 -12.70 7.31 -19.08
N PRO A 535 -12.81 7.78 -20.33
CA PRO A 535 -12.26 9.06 -20.77
C PRO A 535 -13.02 10.30 -20.25
N ASP A 536 -14.24 10.13 -19.73
CA ASP A 536 -15.09 11.23 -19.28
C ASP A 536 -14.90 11.61 -17.80
N ARG A 537 -13.95 10.98 -17.07
CA ARG A 537 -13.77 11.14 -15.61
C ARG A 537 -12.34 11.07 -15.12
#